data_AF-A0A1F9ADR3-F1
#
_entry.id   AF-A0A1F9ADR3-F1
#
_cell.length_a   1.000
_cell.length_b   1.000
_cell.length_c   1.000
_cell.angle_alpha   90.00
_cell.angle_beta   90.00
_cell.angle_gamma   90.00
#
_symmetry.space_group_name_H-M   'P 1'
#
loop_
_entity.id
_entity.type
_entity.pdbx_description
1 polymer ?
#
loop_
_entity_poly.entity_id
_entity_poly.type
_entity_poly.pdbx_seq_one_letter_code
_entity_poly.pdbx_strand_id
1 'polypeptide(L)'
;MFLKFLPKDFDFFSLFEKQAEYAVEAASYLKEVVSDGVLDEVRLKKMHDIEHQGDEVAHTIIAQLNKTFITPFEREDIHALTKQLDDVIDMIYTIANRLRVYKITRVNKDLIEFAAVIEASVRCIASAVKGMRNAKDRKPVSESCIEINRLENVGDLMRDKALAELFETEKDPMIVIKWKDIYQDAETVLDICEDVANVVESILVKHA
;
A
#
# COMPACT_ATOMS: atom_id res chain seq x y z
N MET A 1 24.63 40.65 -11.07
CA MET A 1 24.30 39.37 -11.73
C MET A 1 24.24 38.29 -10.65
N PHE A 2 23.15 38.22 -9.88
CA PHE A 2 23.02 37.38 -8.66
C PHE A 2 21.60 36.80 -8.51
N LEU A 3 20.98 36.37 -9.62
CA LEU A 3 19.56 35.92 -9.64
C LEU A 3 19.40 34.56 -10.35
N LYS A 4 20.28 33.59 -10.05
CA LYS A 4 20.23 32.26 -10.68
C LYS A 4 20.47 31.06 -9.74
N PHE A 5 20.16 31.22 -8.45
CA PHE A 5 20.20 30.12 -7.48
C PHE A 5 19.00 30.16 -6.52
N LEU A 6 17.79 30.36 -7.05
CA LEU A 6 16.61 29.89 -6.32
C LEU A 6 16.46 28.40 -6.65
N PRO A 7 16.51 27.49 -5.65
CA PRO A 7 16.16 26.09 -5.86
C PRO A 7 14.79 26.02 -6.54
N LYS A 8 14.62 25.16 -7.53
CA LYS A 8 13.27 24.82 -7.98
C LYS A 8 12.58 24.13 -6.79
N ASP A 9 11.47 24.68 -6.34
CA ASP A 9 10.61 23.99 -5.38
C ASP A 9 10.19 22.66 -6.02
N PHE A 10 10.59 21.56 -5.40
CA PHE A 10 10.18 20.22 -5.81
C PHE A 10 8.80 19.93 -5.24
N ASP A 11 7.88 19.53 -6.12
CA ASP A 11 6.52 19.20 -5.73
C ASP A 11 6.47 17.77 -5.17
N PHE A 12 6.86 17.61 -3.90
CA PHE A 12 6.79 16.35 -3.18
C PHE A 12 5.37 15.78 -3.15
N PHE A 13 4.35 16.61 -3.02
CA PHE A 13 2.95 16.16 -3.02
C PHE A 13 2.57 15.47 -4.33
N SER A 14 3.02 15.98 -5.49
CA SER A 14 2.79 15.31 -6.77
C SER A 14 3.48 13.95 -6.85
N LEU A 15 4.63 13.79 -6.20
CA LEU A 15 5.33 12.50 -6.17
C LEU A 15 4.64 11.50 -5.23
N PHE A 16 4.19 11.93 -4.05
CA PHE A 16 3.41 11.08 -3.15
C PHE A 16 2.09 10.63 -3.77
N GLU A 17 1.38 11.55 -4.42
CA GLU A 17 0.14 11.22 -5.15
C GLU A 17 0.41 10.16 -6.23
N LYS A 18 1.49 10.32 -6.99
CA LYS A 18 1.90 9.34 -8.00
C LYS A 18 2.26 7.98 -7.41
N GLN A 19 2.97 7.94 -6.28
CA GLN A 19 3.29 6.69 -5.60
C GLN A 19 2.02 6.00 -5.09
N ALA A 20 1.08 6.76 -4.51
CA ALA A 20 -0.22 6.25 -4.08
C ALA A 20 -1.07 5.76 -5.26
N GLU A 21 -0.98 6.39 -6.43
CA GLU A 21 -1.63 5.92 -7.66
C GLU A 21 -1.11 4.55 -8.09
N TYR A 22 0.20 4.29 -8.01
CA TYR A 22 0.76 2.96 -8.28
C TYR A 22 0.34 1.93 -7.24
N ALA A 23 0.21 2.31 -5.96
CA ALA A 23 -0.37 1.42 -4.95
C ALA A 23 -1.83 1.05 -5.28
N VAL A 24 -2.64 2.01 -5.72
CA VAL A 24 -4.02 1.74 -6.18
C VAL A 24 -4.01 0.81 -7.39
N GLU A 25 -3.11 1.04 -8.35
CA GLU A 25 -2.97 0.17 -9.53
C GLU A 25 -2.59 -1.26 -9.15
N ALA A 26 -1.62 -1.44 -8.25
CA ALA A 26 -1.20 -2.74 -7.73
C ALA A 26 -2.36 -3.45 -7.02
N ALA A 27 -3.08 -2.76 -6.13
CA ALA A 27 -4.20 -3.34 -5.40
C ALA A 27 -5.36 -3.74 -6.32
N SER A 28 -5.74 -2.86 -7.25
CA SER A 28 -6.77 -3.18 -8.26
C SER A 28 -6.35 -4.35 -9.13
N TYR A 29 -5.08 -4.42 -9.52
CA TYR A 29 -4.57 -5.51 -10.35
C TYR A 29 -4.49 -6.84 -9.59
N LEU A 30 -4.11 -6.82 -8.30
CA LEU A 30 -4.15 -8.01 -7.45
C LEU A 30 -5.58 -8.56 -7.40
N LYS A 31 -6.57 -7.70 -7.15
CA LYS A 31 -7.98 -8.07 -7.10
C LYS A 31 -8.47 -8.69 -8.41
N GLU A 32 -8.09 -8.14 -9.56
CA GLU A 32 -8.38 -8.71 -10.89
C GLU A 32 -7.81 -10.13 -10.99
N VAL A 33 -6.52 -10.30 -10.70
CA VAL A 33 -5.81 -11.57 -10.84
C VAL A 33 -6.38 -12.66 -9.92
N VAL A 34 -6.65 -12.34 -8.65
CA VAL A 34 -7.19 -13.33 -7.70
C VAL A 34 -8.64 -13.71 -8.02
N SER A 35 -9.41 -12.79 -8.61
CA SER A 35 -10.78 -13.07 -9.08
C SER A 35 -10.80 -14.04 -10.25
N ASP A 36 -9.83 -13.93 -11.16
CA ASP A 36 -9.68 -14.85 -12.29
C ASP A 36 -9.10 -16.21 -11.87
N GLY A 37 -8.45 -16.29 -10.71
CA GLY A 37 -7.85 -17.52 -10.16
C GLY A 37 -6.59 -18.00 -10.86
N VAL A 38 -6.03 -17.19 -11.76
CA VAL A 38 -4.82 -17.52 -12.53
C VAL A 38 -3.82 -16.37 -12.44
N LEU A 39 -2.65 -16.67 -11.90
CA LEU A 39 -1.46 -15.82 -11.95
C LEU A 39 -0.36 -16.57 -12.72
N ASP A 40 -0.29 -16.30 -14.03
CA ASP A 40 0.77 -16.79 -14.90
C ASP A 40 1.98 -15.84 -14.90
N GLU A 41 3.01 -16.18 -15.67
CA GLU A 41 4.23 -15.37 -15.76
C GLU A 41 4.00 -13.99 -16.37
N VAL A 42 3.01 -13.87 -17.27
CA VAL A 42 2.66 -12.58 -17.90
C VAL A 42 2.03 -11.66 -16.86
N ARG A 43 1.11 -12.20 -16.06
CA ARG A 43 0.44 -11.46 -14.99
C ARG A 43 1.39 -11.10 -13.86
N LEU A 44 2.26 -12.02 -13.45
CA LEU A 44 3.28 -11.72 -12.44
C LEU A 44 4.25 -10.64 -12.94
N LYS A 45 4.67 -10.71 -14.20
CA LYS A 45 5.50 -9.66 -14.80
C LYS A 45 4.82 -8.30 -14.79
N LYS A 46 3.52 -8.23 -15.09
CA LYS A 46 2.77 -6.97 -15.02
C LYS A 46 2.72 -6.43 -13.58
N MET A 47 2.52 -7.29 -12.57
CA MET A 47 2.57 -6.84 -11.17
C MET A 47 3.96 -6.30 -10.78
N HIS A 48 5.03 -6.98 -11.19
CA HIS A 48 6.40 -6.50 -11.00
C HIS A 48 6.67 -5.19 -11.74
N ASP A 49 6.14 -5.02 -12.96
CA ASP A 49 6.29 -3.77 -13.71
C ASP A 49 5.60 -2.59 -12.98
N ILE A 50 4.48 -2.82 -12.26
CA ILE A 50 3.82 -1.82 -11.41
C ILE A 50 4.66 -1.51 -10.16
N GLU A 51 5.15 -2.55 -9.47
CA GLU A 51 6.00 -2.39 -8.28
C GLU A 51 7.27 -1.59 -8.59
N HIS A 52 7.99 -1.98 -9.64
CA HIS A 52 9.19 -1.27 -10.07
C HIS A 52 8.91 0.20 -10.43
N GLN A 53 7.75 0.50 -11.00
CA GLN A 53 7.36 1.89 -11.28
C GLN A 53 7.08 2.70 -10.00
N GLY A 54 6.56 2.05 -8.96
CA GLY A 54 6.40 2.61 -7.61
C GLY A 54 7.75 2.92 -6.97
N ASP A 55 8.67 1.96 -6.97
CA ASP A 55 10.03 2.10 -6.42
C ASP A 55 10.82 3.24 -7.10
N GLU A 56 10.73 3.36 -8.43
CA GLU A 56 11.36 4.48 -9.16
C GLU A 56 10.83 5.86 -8.70
N VAL A 57 9.54 5.95 -8.30
CA VAL A 57 9.00 7.18 -7.69
C VAL A 57 9.53 7.37 -6.28
N ALA A 58 9.60 6.32 -5.46
CA ALA A 58 10.18 6.37 -4.12
C ALA A 58 11.65 6.85 -4.17
N HIS A 59 12.46 6.21 -5.02
CA HIS A 59 13.84 6.61 -5.31
C HIS A 59 13.94 8.07 -5.77
N THR A 60 13.02 8.52 -6.62
CA THR A 60 12.96 9.93 -7.04
C THR A 60 12.71 10.85 -5.84
N ILE A 61 11.75 10.54 -4.97
CA ILE A 61 11.46 11.33 -3.77
C ILE A 61 12.69 11.43 -2.86
N ILE A 62 13.33 10.29 -2.56
CA ILE A 62 14.53 10.25 -1.70
C ILE A 62 15.69 11.02 -2.33
N ALA A 63 15.90 10.88 -3.64
CA ALA A 63 16.93 11.62 -4.36
C ALA A 63 16.68 13.14 -4.33
N GLN A 64 15.42 13.58 -4.42
CA GLN A 64 15.08 15.00 -4.29
C GLN A 64 15.21 15.50 -2.87
N LEU A 65 14.78 14.72 -1.88
CA LEU A 65 14.95 15.04 -0.46
C LEU A 65 16.42 15.34 -0.17
N ASN A 66 17.35 14.51 -0.64
CA ASN A 66 18.79 14.68 -0.45
C ASN A 66 19.39 15.95 -1.11
N LYS A 67 18.72 16.50 -2.13
CA LYS A 67 19.18 17.68 -2.89
C LYS A 67 18.46 18.97 -2.49
N THR A 68 17.40 18.85 -1.71
CA THR A 68 16.50 19.96 -1.39
C THR A 68 16.74 20.47 0.02
N PHE A 69 16.96 21.78 0.16
CA PHE A 69 17.22 22.43 1.45
C PHE A 69 15.94 22.90 2.15
N ILE A 70 14.88 23.21 1.39
CA ILE A 70 13.58 23.67 1.89
C ILE A 70 12.53 22.61 1.54
N THR A 71 11.93 21.99 2.55
CA THR A 71 10.92 20.93 2.38
C THR A 71 9.54 21.40 2.85
N PRO A 72 8.44 20.83 2.33
CA PRO A 72 7.08 21.22 2.74
C PRO A 72 6.77 20.86 4.20
N PHE A 73 7.46 19.85 4.73
CA PHE A 73 7.40 19.39 6.11
C PHE A 73 8.72 18.68 6.51
N GLU A 74 8.80 18.14 7.71
CA GLU A 74 9.99 17.50 8.26
C GLU A 74 10.52 16.39 7.33
N ARG A 75 11.85 16.36 7.16
CA ARG A 75 12.51 15.42 6.25
C ARG A 75 12.30 13.96 6.65
N GLU A 76 12.22 13.70 7.95
CA GLU A 76 11.96 12.37 8.52
C GLU A 76 10.56 11.89 8.13
N ASP A 77 9.56 12.78 8.11
CA ASP A 77 8.19 12.44 7.73
C ASP A 77 8.06 12.22 6.22
N ILE A 78 8.80 12.99 5.38
CA ILE A 78 8.87 12.73 3.93
C ILE A 78 9.43 11.33 3.69
N HIS A 79 10.52 10.98 4.37
CA HIS A 79 11.13 9.67 4.25
C HIS A 79 10.20 8.55 4.74
N ALA A 80 9.56 8.73 5.90
CA ALA A 80 8.62 7.77 6.46
C ALA A 80 7.42 7.54 5.52
N LEU A 81 6.79 8.59 5.01
CA LEU A 81 5.66 8.47 4.10
C LEU A 81 6.06 7.79 2.79
N THR A 82 7.21 8.18 2.22
CA THR A 82 7.74 7.55 0.99
C THR A 82 7.91 6.05 1.19
N LYS A 83 8.55 5.66 2.30
CA LYS A 83 8.83 4.25 2.58
C LYS A 83 7.54 3.47 2.80
N GLN A 84 6.60 3.99 3.59
CA GLN A 84 5.37 3.26 3.90
C GLN A 84 4.47 3.10 2.67
N LEU A 85 4.41 4.09 1.77
CA LEU A 85 3.73 3.95 0.48
C LEU A 85 4.38 2.87 -0.40
N ASP A 86 5.70 2.73 -0.33
CA ASP A 86 6.47 1.71 -1.05
C ASP A 86 6.21 0.31 -0.49
N ASP A 87 6.27 0.18 0.85
CA ASP A 87 6.03 -1.05 1.59
C ASP A 87 4.64 -1.66 1.24
N VAL A 88 3.62 -0.83 0.98
CA VAL A 88 2.30 -1.29 0.49
C VAL A 88 2.41 -2.00 -0.86
N ILE A 89 3.12 -1.40 -1.81
CA ILE A 89 3.24 -1.92 -3.18
C ILE A 89 4.05 -3.23 -3.17
N ASP A 90 5.16 -3.23 -2.43
CA ASP A 90 6.03 -4.39 -2.23
C ASP A 90 5.28 -5.58 -1.62
N MET A 91 4.42 -5.30 -0.64
CA MET A 91 3.67 -6.36 0.02
C MET A 91 2.58 -6.94 -0.89
N ILE A 92 1.92 -6.10 -1.70
CA ILE A 92 0.99 -6.56 -2.74
C ILE A 92 1.70 -7.42 -3.79
N TYR A 93 2.88 -7.01 -4.25
CA TYR A 93 3.70 -7.81 -5.16
C TYR A 93 4.14 -9.13 -4.52
N THR A 94 4.49 -9.12 -3.24
CA THR A 94 4.88 -10.32 -2.49
C THR A 94 3.75 -11.34 -2.44
N ILE A 95 2.50 -10.93 -2.22
CA ILE A 95 1.33 -11.81 -2.29
C ILE A 95 1.23 -12.45 -3.68
N ALA A 96 1.33 -11.64 -4.75
CA ALA A 96 1.28 -12.15 -6.12
C ALA A 96 2.41 -13.17 -6.35
N ASN A 97 3.66 -12.83 -6.06
CA ASN A 97 4.78 -13.73 -6.22
C ASN A 97 4.58 -15.04 -5.41
N ARG A 98 4.07 -14.96 -4.19
CA ARG A 98 3.81 -16.12 -3.34
C ARG A 98 2.73 -17.04 -3.94
N LEU A 99 1.65 -16.50 -4.50
CA LEU A 99 0.64 -17.28 -5.22
C LEU A 99 1.27 -18.10 -6.36
N ARG A 100 2.20 -17.49 -7.12
CA ARG A 100 2.92 -18.17 -8.22
C ARG A 100 3.88 -19.24 -7.70
N VAL A 101 4.69 -18.93 -6.69
CA VAL A 101 5.68 -19.85 -6.10
C VAL A 101 4.99 -21.07 -5.48
N TYR A 102 3.88 -20.85 -4.77
CA TYR A 102 3.08 -21.92 -4.16
C TYR A 102 2.22 -22.68 -5.16
N LYS A 103 2.18 -22.25 -6.43
CA LYS A 103 1.38 -22.82 -7.53
C LYS A 103 -0.11 -22.84 -7.18
N ILE A 104 -0.59 -21.76 -6.56
CA ILE A 104 -2.02 -21.56 -6.31
C ILE A 104 -2.69 -21.27 -7.65
N THR A 105 -3.64 -22.12 -8.03
CA THR A 105 -4.31 -22.12 -9.34
C THR A 105 -5.83 -22.15 -9.21
N ARG A 106 -6.33 -22.00 -7.99
CA ARG A 106 -7.76 -22.03 -7.67
C ARG A 106 -8.16 -20.71 -7.09
N VAL A 107 -9.33 -20.24 -7.50
CA VAL A 107 -10.02 -19.13 -6.87
C VAL A 107 -10.25 -19.46 -5.39
N ASN A 108 -9.91 -18.51 -4.52
CA ASN A 108 -10.18 -18.57 -3.09
C ASN A 108 -11.03 -17.35 -2.71
N LYS A 109 -12.16 -17.60 -2.03
CA LYS A 109 -13.13 -16.55 -1.72
C LYS A 109 -12.59 -15.56 -0.69
N ASP A 110 -11.92 -16.06 0.36
CA ASP A 110 -11.34 -15.22 1.39
C ASP A 110 -10.30 -14.27 0.79
N LEU A 111 -9.45 -14.77 -0.11
CA LEU A 111 -8.44 -13.93 -0.78
C LEU A 111 -9.07 -12.86 -1.70
N ILE A 112 -10.19 -13.16 -2.37
CA ILE A 112 -10.94 -12.15 -3.14
C ILE A 112 -11.50 -11.08 -2.20
N GLU A 113 -12.05 -11.48 -1.05
CA GLU A 113 -12.54 -10.54 -0.05
C GLU A 113 -11.40 -9.68 0.49
N PHE A 114 -10.25 -10.27 0.84
CA PHE A 114 -9.05 -9.54 1.24
C PHE A 114 -8.61 -8.54 0.18
N ALA A 115 -8.53 -8.95 -1.08
CA ALA A 115 -8.12 -8.06 -2.17
C ALA A 115 -9.10 -6.88 -2.35
N ALA A 116 -10.38 -7.07 -2.06
CA ALA A 116 -11.35 -5.98 -2.06
C ALA A 116 -11.16 -5.00 -0.90
N VAL A 117 -10.84 -5.50 0.31
CA VAL A 117 -10.53 -4.65 1.48
C VAL A 117 -9.22 -3.91 1.27
N ILE A 118 -8.17 -4.58 0.78
CA ILE A 118 -6.88 -3.96 0.42
C ILE A 118 -7.09 -2.83 -0.60
N GLU A 119 -7.82 -3.08 -1.68
CA GLU A 119 -8.12 -2.03 -2.66
C GLU A 119 -8.85 -0.83 -2.03
N ALA A 120 -9.80 -1.08 -1.13
CA ALA A 120 -10.50 0.00 -0.43
C ALA A 120 -9.56 0.80 0.48
N SER A 121 -8.68 0.14 1.25
CA SER A 121 -7.70 0.81 2.13
C SER A 121 -6.73 1.67 1.33
N VAL A 122 -6.19 1.13 0.23
CA VAL A 122 -5.23 1.86 -0.60
C VAL A 122 -5.87 3.05 -1.33
N ARG A 123 -7.16 2.97 -1.69
CA ARG A 123 -7.90 4.15 -2.19
C ARG A 123 -8.11 5.22 -1.11
N CYS A 124 -8.28 4.81 0.15
CA CYS A 124 -8.31 5.75 1.27
C CYS A 124 -6.94 6.42 1.46
N ILE A 125 -5.83 5.68 1.33
CA ILE A 125 -4.47 6.25 1.32
C ILE A 125 -4.34 7.31 0.23
N ALA A 126 -4.70 6.99 -1.02
CA ALA A 126 -4.62 7.94 -2.11
C ALA A 126 -5.45 9.21 -1.85
N SER A 127 -6.61 9.06 -1.21
CA SER A 127 -7.47 10.18 -0.81
C SER A 127 -6.84 11.02 0.31
N ALA A 128 -6.24 10.38 1.31
CA ALA A 128 -5.53 11.03 2.41
C ALA A 128 -4.33 11.83 1.90
N VAL A 129 -3.46 11.19 1.11
CA VAL A 129 -2.26 11.80 0.50
C VAL A 129 -2.62 13.01 -0.35
N LYS A 130 -3.64 12.90 -1.20
CA LYS A 130 -4.14 14.02 -2.00
C LYS A 130 -4.68 15.16 -1.14
N GLY A 131 -5.38 14.83 -0.06
CA GLY A 131 -5.92 15.80 0.89
C GLY A 131 -4.85 16.60 1.63
N MET A 132 -3.63 16.05 1.82
CA MET A 132 -2.52 16.73 2.49
C MET A 132 -2.12 18.06 1.83
N ARG A 133 -2.40 18.25 0.54
CA ARG A 133 -2.16 19.55 -0.13
C ARG A 133 -2.95 20.70 0.49
N ASN A 134 -4.13 20.41 1.06
CA ASN A 134 -4.99 21.42 1.64
C ASN A 134 -4.81 21.50 3.16
N ALA A 135 -3.77 22.19 3.60
CA ALA A 135 -3.47 22.37 5.03
C ALA A 135 -4.61 23.03 5.84
N LYS A 136 -5.57 23.71 5.18
CA LYS A 136 -6.71 24.39 5.81
C LYS A 136 -7.90 23.48 6.11
N ASP A 137 -8.07 22.41 5.34
CA ASP A 137 -9.18 21.47 5.52
C ASP A 137 -8.64 20.05 5.68
N ARG A 138 -8.47 19.65 6.94
CA ARG A 138 -7.91 18.36 7.32
C ARG A 138 -8.99 17.29 7.53
N LYS A 139 -10.26 17.69 7.50
CA LYS A 139 -11.37 16.77 7.76
C LYS A 139 -11.38 15.59 6.76
N PRO A 140 -11.20 15.79 5.45
CA PRO A 140 -11.15 14.67 4.50
C PRO A 140 -9.98 13.71 4.74
N VAL A 141 -8.84 14.23 5.20
CA VAL A 141 -7.66 13.40 5.50
C VAL A 141 -7.93 12.56 6.74
N SER A 142 -8.47 13.17 7.81
CA SER A 142 -8.83 12.46 9.04
C SER A 142 -9.92 11.40 8.79
N GLU A 143 -10.94 11.70 7.97
CA GLU A 143 -11.97 10.72 7.60
C GLU A 143 -11.36 9.53 6.83
N SER A 144 -10.35 9.77 5.99
CA SER A 144 -9.63 8.71 5.28
C SER A 144 -8.81 7.84 6.23
N CYS A 145 -8.09 8.45 7.19
CA CYS A 145 -7.33 7.70 8.21
C CYS A 145 -8.23 6.84 9.09
N ILE A 146 -9.37 7.37 9.54
CA ILE A 146 -10.36 6.62 10.32
C ILE A 146 -10.88 5.41 9.53
N GLU A 147 -11.15 5.57 8.24
CA GLU A 147 -11.63 4.48 7.39
C GLU A 147 -10.55 3.42 7.15
N ILE A 148 -9.28 3.82 7.01
CA ILE A 148 -8.15 2.88 6.93
C ILE A 148 -8.09 2.02 8.19
N ASN A 149 -8.12 2.63 9.37
CA ASN A 149 -8.09 1.89 10.65
C ASN A 149 -9.29 0.95 10.76
N ARG A 150 -10.48 1.38 10.31
CA ARG A 150 -11.67 0.51 10.29
C ARG A 150 -11.49 -0.70 9.36
N LEU A 151 -10.84 -0.51 8.21
CA LEU A 151 -10.61 -1.57 7.22
C LEU A 151 -9.52 -2.55 7.65
N GLU A 152 -8.48 -2.07 8.34
CA GLU A 152 -7.48 -2.91 9.02
C GLU A 152 -8.17 -3.85 10.01
N ASN A 153 -8.96 -3.32 10.94
CA ASN A 153 -9.73 -4.13 11.90
C ASN A 153 -10.65 -5.17 11.23
N VAL A 154 -11.19 -4.86 10.05
CA VAL A 154 -11.96 -5.82 9.25
C VAL A 154 -11.06 -6.93 8.70
N GLY A 155 -9.90 -6.57 8.16
CA GLY A 155 -8.89 -7.52 7.69
C GLY A 155 -8.41 -8.47 8.78
N ASP A 156 -8.19 -7.93 9.97
CA ASP A 156 -7.74 -8.65 11.15
C ASP A 156 -8.75 -9.75 11.56
N LEU A 157 -10.05 -9.39 11.60
CA LEU A 157 -11.15 -10.32 11.83
C LEU A 157 -11.30 -11.36 10.70
N MET A 158 -11.09 -10.94 9.44
CA MET A 158 -11.12 -11.83 8.29
C MET A 158 -10.00 -12.88 8.36
N ARG A 159 -8.80 -12.48 8.76
CA ARG A 159 -7.63 -13.36 8.93
C ARG A 159 -7.95 -14.42 9.96
N ASP A 160 -8.42 -14.03 11.14
CA ASP A 160 -8.71 -14.98 12.23
C ASP A 160 -9.80 -15.97 11.85
N LYS A 161 -10.85 -15.50 11.16
CA LYS A 161 -11.92 -16.36 10.65
C LYS A 161 -11.40 -17.35 9.60
N ALA A 162 -10.63 -16.87 8.62
CA ALA A 162 -10.10 -17.70 7.54
C ALA A 162 -9.10 -18.75 8.08
N LEU A 163 -8.27 -18.36 9.06
CA LEU A 163 -7.36 -19.29 9.74
C LEU A 163 -8.13 -20.34 10.56
N ALA A 164 -9.16 -19.93 11.32
CA ALA A 164 -9.96 -20.87 12.09
C ALA A 164 -10.61 -21.94 11.18
N GLU A 165 -11.21 -21.52 10.06
CA GLU A 165 -11.80 -22.44 9.09
C GLU A 165 -10.76 -23.33 8.41
N LEU A 166 -9.60 -22.77 8.03
CA LEU A 166 -8.50 -23.51 7.41
C LEU A 166 -7.99 -24.63 8.31
N PHE A 167 -7.74 -24.35 9.59
CA PHE A 167 -7.20 -25.33 10.54
C PHE A 167 -8.24 -26.38 10.98
N GLU A 168 -9.53 -26.05 10.95
CA GLU A 168 -10.61 -26.99 11.23
C GLU A 168 -10.81 -27.99 10.07
N THR A 169 -10.85 -27.48 8.84
CA THR A 169 -11.36 -28.22 7.67
C THR A 169 -10.28 -28.91 6.84
N GLU A 170 -9.13 -28.27 6.63
CA GLU A 170 -8.06 -28.80 5.78
C GLU A 170 -7.20 -29.81 6.55
N LYS A 171 -6.85 -30.92 5.90
CA LYS A 171 -6.06 -32.01 6.48
C LYS A 171 -4.66 -32.11 5.89
N ASP A 172 -4.42 -31.51 4.72
CA ASP A 172 -3.09 -31.42 4.15
C ASP A 172 -2.31 -30.25 4.79
N PRO A 173 -1.27 -30.52 5.61
CA PRO A 173 -0.47 -29.47 6.24
C PRO A 173 0.24 -28.57 5.23
N MET A 174 0.52 -29.06 4.01
CA MET A 174 1.13 -28.24 2.95
C MET A 174 0.15 -27.18 2.46
N ILE A 175 -1.15 -27.50 2.38
CA ILE A 175 -2.19 -26.53 2.00
C ILE A 175 -2.41 -25.53 3.14
N VAL A 176 -2.42 -26.00 4.39
CA VAL A 176 -2.53 -25.13 5.58
C VAL A 176 -1.38 -24.10 5.61
N ILE A 177 -0.13 -24.52 5.42
CA ILE A 177 1.02 -23.61 5.40
C ILE A 177 0.86 -22.55 4.31
N LYS A 178 0.53 -22.97 3.09
CA LYS A 178 0.40 -22.05 1.95
C LYS A 178 -0.66 -20.98 2.17
N TRP A 179 -1.85 -21.37 2.62
CA TRP A 179 -2.95 -20.41 2.82
C TRP A 179 -2.78 -19.57 4.08
N LYS A 180 -2.25 -20.13 5.16
CA LYS A 180 -1.89 -19.35 6.34
C LYS A 180 -0.95 -18.21 5.97
N ASP A 181 0.10 -18.52 5.21
CA ASP A 181 1.09 -17.53 4.76
C ASP A 181 0.47 -16.45 3.87
N ILE A 182 -0.45 -16.80 2.98
CA ILE A 182 -1.14 -15.84 2.10
C ILE A 182 -2.10 -14.95 2.90
N TYR A 183 -2.86 -15.52 3.84
CA TYR A 183 -3.77 -14.75 4.68
C TYR A 183 -3.03 -13.81 5.63
N GLN A 184 -1.87 -14.23 6.14
CA GLN A 184 -1.02 -13.34 6.92
C GLN A 184 -0.49 -12.20 6.05
N ASP A 185 0.07 -12.48 4.87
CA ASP A 185 0.56 -11.40 3.99
C ASP A 185 -0.56 -10.42 3.61
N ALA A 186 -1.78 -10.91 3.39
CA ALA A 186 -2.93 -10.07 3.05
C ALA A 186 -3.35 -9.13 4.19
N GLU A 187 -3.32 -9.61 5.44
CA GLU A 187 -3.50 -8.75 6.61
C GLU A 187 -2.33 -7.78 6.77
N THR A 188 -1.09 -8.22 6.53
CA THR A 188 0.08 -7.35 6.65
C THR A 188 0.03 -6.17 5.69
N VAL A 189 -0.57 -6.31 4.50
CA VAL A 189 -0.84 -5.15 3.61
C VAL A 189 -1.74 -4.11 4.30
N LEU A 190 -2.75 -4.56 5.06
CA LEU A 190 -3.69 -3.69 5.75
C LEU A 190 -3.06 -3.01 6.97
N ASP A 191 -2.21 -3.72 7.71
CA ASP A 191 -1.39 -3.13 8.78
C ASP A 191 -0.48 -2.02 8.23
N ILE A 192 0.20 -2.27 7.11
CA ILE A 192 1.03 -1.25 6.46
C ILE A 192 0.16 -0.07 5.99
N CYS A 193 -1.08 -0.31 5.56
CA CYS A 193 -2.01 0.78 5.25
C CYS A 193 -2.31 1.65 6.49
N GLU A 194 -2.53 1.03 7.65
CA GLU A 194 -2.66 1.73 8.93
C GLU A 194 -1.37 2.51 9.28
N ASP A 195 -0.19 1.93 9.06
CA ASP A 195 1.08 2.63 9.27
C ASP A 195 1.21 3.89 8.40
N VAL A 196 0.76 3.84 7.13
CA VAL A 196 0.66 5.04 6.29
C VAL A 196 -0.27 6.08 6.93
N ALA A 197 -1.45 5.67 7.41
CA ALA A 197 -2.39 6.56 8.08
C ALA A 197 -1.78 7.21 9.34
N ASN A 198 -1.06 6.43 10.15
CA ASN A 198 -0.34 6.90 11.33
C ASN A 198 0.72 7.95 10.99
N VAL A 199 1.48 7.74 9.90
CA VAL A 199 2.44 8.75 9.40
C VAL A 199 1.72 10.02 8.96
N VAL A 200 0.63 9.90 8.20
CA VAL A 200 -0.16 11.06 7.74
C VAL A 200 -0.73 11.84 8.93
N GLU A 201 -1.30 11.18 9.93
CA GLU A 201 -1.83 11.82 11.13
C GLU A 201 -0.73 12.53 11.93
N SER A 202 0.43 11.90 12.08
CA SER A 202 1.60 12.50 12.72
C SER A 202 2.01 13.81 12.05
N ILE A 203 2.06 13.84 10.71
CA ILE A 203 2.33 15.04 9.92
C ILE A 203 1.26 16.11 10.20
N LEU A 204 -0.03 15.74 10.16
CA LEU A 204 -1.11 16.70 10.43
C LEU A 204 -1.02 17.31 11.84
N VAL A 205 -0.65 16.54 12.85
CA VAL A 205 -0.50 17.03 14.23
C VAL A 205 0.66 18.02 14.34
N LYS A 206 1.81 17.74 13.71
CA LYS A 206 2.98 18.63 13.73
C LYS A 206 2.75 19.97 13.04
N HIS A 207 1.91 19.99 12.01
CA HIS A 207 1.56 21.21 11.27
C HIS A 207 0.29 21.91 11.76
N ALA A 208 -0.30 21.48 12.89
CA ALA A 208 -1.48 22.10 13.51
C ALA A 208 -1.25 23.51 14.07
#